data_AF-A0A172QSV0-F1
#
_entry.id   AF-A0A172QSV0-F1
#
_cell.length_a   1.000
_cell.length_b   1.000
_cell.length_c   1.000
_cell.angle_alpha   90.00
_cell.angle_beta   90.00
_cell.angle_gamma   90.00
#
_symmetry.space_group_name_H-M   'P 1'
#
loop_
_entity.id
_entity.type
_entity.pdbx_description
1 polymer ?
#
loop_
_entity_poly.entity_id
_entity_poly.type
_entity_poly.pdbx_seq_one_letter_code
_entity_poly.pdbx_strand_id
1 'polypeptide(L)'
;MRTSPRLLGLLLCTPLAATISTPLATAQEPMLLDSSAIVPHVADYGFYVDAWHTNVPTDLTPSHNAAVGVLSEMLTLWTPGSEWNTGTKLNASVLDSNIAQSIAISRQATDAEQERAWVIDRRNQNYTATDGLGAYADRYRTSAQVGTSIPSTVPDDAHTIKHSDEGNANGNWAESGGEVGSTVDLIEAIRGHSATSNNAKNFYQYPRPYRWTESIEPELWGEGVDMPVYAYPLRKSEAEASGDGGFPSGHTSAGGMATNGLAYAFPQQFDELLMTSAEIGESRIQLGMHSPLDVIGGRVLSTAITAGALNDPSLDSIKTQAFDDAQLWLSNQNDITPNNRNFDEQLAEYTSYLTFGFEQSGDTSEAMRVPKGAEALLETRLPYLNDDQRRWVLHSTGLESGFPILDDVEGWGRLNLYAAQAGYSAFDTNVEVNMDASTGGYSAADNWQNDIEGAGSLTKNGSGELTLSGDNTYTGGTTINAGTLAAASPQALGSGNLHIGADATLKLNQPISITGSAALDGTLQVSLPDNADLSTGFVALNAASTSGEFDNVIVDGIDNISVSYENGSVLLTSDTPNDDKESGSSTGGIFTILASLGGIAALIFGAITQFGLPPAIKEMFRL
;
A
#
# COMPACT_ATOMS: atom_id res chain seq x y z
N MET A 1 37.17 -9.93 -39.74
CA MET A 1 38.25 -10.93 -39.89
C MET A 1 39.25 -10.74 -38.75
N ARG A 2 39.72 -11.86 -38.18
CA ARG A 2 40.62 -12.06 -37.01
C ARG A 2 39.95 -11.74 -35.67
N THR A 3 39.33 -12.66 -34.90
CA THR A 3 39.71 -13.95 -34.26
C THR A 3 40.88 -13.87 -33.27
N SER A 4 40.57 -13.95 -31.97
CA SER A 4 41.18 -14.90 -31.01
C SER A 4 40.32 -15.04 -29.73
N PRO A 5 40.32 -16.21 -29.06
CA PRO A 5 39.27 -16.64 -28.14
C PRO A 5 39.66 -16.47 -26.67
N ARG A 6 38.67 -16.26 -25.78
CA ARG A 6 38.85 -16.35 -24.33
C ARG A 6 38.66 -17.80 -23.89
N LEU A 7 39.68 -18.37 -23.24
CA LEU A 7 39.64 -19.66 -22.55
C LEU A 7 38.69 -19.56 -21.34
N LEU A 8 37.74 -20.49 -21.26
CA LEU A 8 36.94 -20.75 -20.08
C LEU A 8 37.72 -21.73 -19.18
N GLY A 9 38.25 -21.24 -18.07
CA GLY A 9 38.90 -22.06 -17.04
C GLY A 9 37.84 -22.65 -16.10
N LEU A 10 37.59 -23.95 -16.23
CA LEU A 10 36.74 -24.72 -15.32
C LEU A 10 37.51 -24.97 -14.01
N LEU A 11 37.19 -24.25 -12.93
CA LEU A 11 37.67 -24.58 -11.59
C LEU A 11 36.78 -25.68 -10.99
N LEU A 12 37.31 -26.89 -10.92
CA LEU A 12 36.77 -27.99 -10.12
C LEU A 12 37.12 -27.75 -8.65
N CYS A 13 36.20 -27.16 -7.89
CA CYS A 13 36.27 -27.17 -6.42
C CYS A 13 35.58 -28.44 -5.90
N THR A 14 36.37 -29.30 -5.26
CA THR A 14 35.88 -30.45 -4.49
C THR A 14 35.47 -29.96 -3.10
N PRO A 15 34.27 -30.29 -2.57
CA PRO A 15 33.91 -29.92 -1.21
C PRO A 15 34.60 -30.89 -0.23
N LEU A 16 35.49 -30.37 0.60
CA LEU A 16 35.91 -31.01 1.83
C LEU A 16 34.78 -30.80 2.86
N ALA A 17 34.04 -31.87 3.17
CA ALA A 17 33.07 -31.85 4.26
C ALA A 17 33.80 -31.82 5.61
N ALA A 18 33.89 -30.63 6.23
CA ALA A 18 34.22 -30.48 7.64
C ALA A 18 32.91 -30.33 8.42
N THR A 19 32.56 -31.34 9.20
CA THR A 19 31.43 -31.31 10.14
C THR A 19 31.75 -30.38 11.31
N ILE A 20 31.42 -29.11 11.18
CA ILE A 20 31.35 -28.19 12.31
C ILE A 20 29.98 -28.41 12.96
N SER A 21 29.95 -29.14 14.08
CA SER A 21 28.81 -29.16 14.98
C SER A 21 28.76 -27.81 15.71
N THR A 22 28.01 -26.86 15.16
CA THR A 22 27.50 -25.75 15.97
C THR A 22 26.38 -26.31 16.85
N PRO A 23 26.31 -25.96 18.15
CA PRO A 23 25.13 -26.27 18.93
C PRO A 23 23.96 -25.50 18.30
N LEU A 24 22.86 -26.18 17.97
CA LEU A 24 21.60 -25.50 17.68
C LEU A 24 21.30 -24.63 18.90
N ALA A 25 21.38 -23.32 18.74
CA ALA A 25 20.57 -22.44 19.57
C ALA A 25 19.14 -22.90 19.35
N THR A 26 18.49 -23.41 20.40
CA THR A 26 17.04 -23.57 20.38
C THR A 26 16.48 -22.19 20.11
N ALA A 27 16.01 -21.93 18.90
CA ALA A 27 15.21 -20.76 18.61
C ALA A 27 14.07 -20.78 19.64
N GLN A 28 14.02 -19.76 20.49
CA GLN A 28 12.91 -19.61 21.41
C GLN A 28 11.66 -19.48 20.55
N GLU A 29 10.66 -20.33 20.79
CA GLU A 29 9.37 -20.23 20.13
C GLU A 29 8.91 -18.76 20.19
N PRO A 30 8.55 -18.14 19.05
CA PRO A 30 8.12 -16.75 19.05
C PRO A 30 7.01 -16.57 20.09
N MET A 31 7.17 -15.58 20.97
CA MET A 31 6.21 -15.31 22.03
C MET A 31 5.32 -14.15 21.62
N LEU A 32 4.06 -14.18 22.04
CA LEU A 32 3.17 -13.03 21.87
C LEU A 32 3.75 -11.82 22.60
N LEU A 33 3.70 -10.66 21.94
CA LEU A 33 4.01 -9.38 22.54
C LEU A 33 2.83 -8.88 23.38
N ASP A 34 3.11 -8.00 24.33
CA ASP A 34 2.08 -7.26 25.04
C ASP A 34 1.92 -5.84 24.47
N SER A 35 0.90 -5.12 24.93
CA SER A 35 0.56 -3.79 24.40
C SER A 35 1.64 -2.72 24.62
N SER A 36 2.66 -2.97 25.45
CA SER A 36 3.78 -2.02 25.63
C SER A 36 4.58 -1.81 24.34
N ALA A 37 4.60 -2.79 23.42
CA ALA A 37 5.31 -2.68 22.14
C ALA A 37 4.69 -1.61 21.20
N ILE A 38 3.41 -1.32 21.36
CA ILE A 38 2.71 -0.29 20.56
C ILE A 38 2.42 0.98 21.35
N VAL A 39 2.96 1.15 22.56
CA VAL A 39 2.81 2.40 23.33
C VAL A 39 3.60 3.51 22.61
N PRO A 40 2.98 4.67 22.32
CA PRO A 40 3.69 5.78 21.69
C PRO A 40 4.89 6.27 22.51
N HIS A 41 5.99 6.57 21.84
CA HIS A 41 7.16 7.21 22.44
C HIS A 41 7.07 8.72 22.28
N VAL A 42 7.40 9.47 23.33
CA VAL A 42 7.33 10.93 23.34
C VAL A 42 8.68 11.54 23.01
N ALA A 43 8.72 12.48 22.06
CA ALA A 43 9.91 13.26 21.75
C ALA A 43 10.00 14.50 22.65
N ASP A 44 11.12 15.24 22.60
CA ASP A 44 11.31 16.44 23.42
C ASP A 44 10.26 17.53 23.14
N TYR A 45 9.75 17.62 21.91
CA TYR A 45 8.66 18.51 21.51
C TYR A 45 7.25 17.99 21.86
N GLY A 46 7.15 16.80 22.46
CA GLY A 46 5.90 16.08 22.70
C GLY A 46 5.62 15.02 21.63
N PHE A 47 4.35 14.67 21.44
CA PHE A 47 3.91 13.86 20.30
C PHE A 47 3.65 14.76 19.10
N TYR A 48 4.09 14.37 17.90
CA TYR A 48 3.96 15.23 16.72
C TYR A 48 2.50 15.66 16.50
N VAL A 49 1.55 14.73 16.58
CA VAL A 49 0.12 15.01 16.34
C VAL A 49 -0.48 16.01 17.34
N ASP A 50 0.07 16.12 18.54
CA ASP A 50 -0.37 17.11 19.53
C ASP A 50 0.35 18.46 19.34
N ALA A 51 1.57 18.43 18.82
CA ALA A 51 2.48 19.56 18.72
C ALA A 51 2.63 20.11 17.29
N TRP A 52 1.96 19.57 16.28
CA TRP A 52 2.18 19.91 14.86
C TRP A 52 1.98 21.41 14.57
N HIS A 53 1.11 22.08 15.33
CA HIS A 53 0.86 23.53 15.29
C HIS A 53 2.08 24.39 15.70
N THR A 54 3.11 23.79 16.29
CA THR A 54 4.37 24.45 16.65
C THR A 54 5.30 24.68 15.45
N ASN A 55 4.93 24.22 14.25
CA ASN A 55 5.67 24.48 13.02
C ASN A 55 5.54 25.96 12.58
N VAL A 56 6.17 26.85 13.33
CA VAL A 56 6.15 28.30 13.13
C VAL A 56 7.57 28.84 12.89
N PRO A 57 7.74 29.92 12.11
CA PRO A 57 9.07 30.46 11.81
C PRO A 57 9.73 31.19 12.98
N THR A 58 8.99 31.49 14.05
CA THR A 58 9.47 32.28 15.20
C THR A 58 10.27 31.47 16.21
N ASP A 59 10.13 30.13 16.22
CA ASP A 59 10.93 29.23 17.03
C ASP A 59 11.27 28.00 16.19
N LEU A 60 12.55 27.84 15.88
CA LEU A 60 13.07 26.72 15.09
C LEU A 60 13.82 25.71 15.96
N THR A 61 13.70 25.80 17.29
CA THR A 61 14.40 24.89 18.21
C THR A 61 13.79 23.48 18.10
N PRO A 62 14.58 22.42 17.85
CA PRO A 62 14.05 21.06 17.67
C PRO A 62 13.19 20.55 18.82
N SER A 63 13.49 20.93 20.07
CA SER A 63 12.73 20.54 21.25
C SER A 63 11.41 21.30 21.43
N HIS A 64 11.13 22.32 20.63
CA HIS A 64 9.88 23.12 20.73
C HIS A 64 9.08 23.10 19.42
N ASN A 65 9.75 22.96 18.28
CA ASN A 65 9.14 22.94 16.96
C ASN A 65 9.13 21.51 16.43
N ALA A 66 7.95 20.90 16.42
CA ALA A 66 7.77 19.50 16.05
C ALA A 66 8.25 19.18 14.62
N ALA A 67 8.03 20.08 13.65
CA ALA A 67 8.48 19.89 12.26
C ALA A 67 10.01 19.92 12.11
N VAL A 68 10.71 20.63 12.99
CA VAL A 68 12.17 20.58 13.06
C VAL A 68 12.60 19.32 13.83
N GLY A 69 11.97 19.07 14.98
CA GLY A 69 12.33 17.99 15.90
C GLY A 69 12.14 16.59 15.33
N VAL A 70 11.08 16.34 14.56
CA VAL A 70 10.82 15.02 13.94
C VAL A 70 11.92 14.61 12.96
N LEU A 71 12.70 15.58 12.47
CA LEU A 71 13.82 15.36 11.56
C LEU A 71 15.19 15.42 12.27
N SER A 72 15.21 15.45 13.59
CA SER A 72 16.42 15.69 14.39
C SER A 72 17.49 14.61 14.28
N GLU A 73 17.15 13.41 13.80
CA GLU A 73 18.15 12.39 13.45
C GLU A 73 19.16 12.89 12.41
N MET A 74 18.79 13.88 11.58
CA MET A 74 19.75 14.55 10.67
C MET A 74 20.90 15.21 11.43
N LEU A 75 20.70 15.62 12.70
CA LEU A 75 21.74 16.20 13.55
C LEU A 75 22.80 15.19 13.98
N THR A 76 22.59 13.89 13.79
CA THR A 76 23.64 12.87 13.98
C THR A 76 24.62 12.86 12.80
N LEU A 77 24.18 13.33 11.62
CA LEU A 77 24.96 13.36 10.38
C LEU A 77 25.55 14.74 10.11
N TRP A 78 24.81 15.80 10.43
CA TRP A 78 25.11 17.18 10.02
C TRP A 78 24.80 18.18 11.12
N THR A 79 25.74 19.09 11.39
CA THR A 79 25.49 20.26 12.23
C THR A 79 25.31 21.51 11.35
N PRO A 80 24.18 22.24 11.45
CA PRO A 80 24.00 23.49 10.73
C PRO A 80 25.02 24.56 11.11
N GLY A 81 25.41 25.39 10.15
CA GLY A 81 26.32 26.52 10.37
C GLY A 81 25.58 27.82 10.72
N SER A 82 26.32 28.92 10.88
CA SER A 82 25.72 30.26 10.97
C SER A 82 25.33 30.83 9.60
N GLU A 83 25.94 30.28 8.54
CA GLU A 83 25.69 30.58 7.13
C GLU A 83 25.43 29.28 6.37
N TRP A 84 24.77 29.38 5.21
CA TRP A 84 24.30 28.25 4.41
C TRP A 84 25.40 27.25 3.99
N ASN A 85 26.67 27.67 3.94
CA ASN A 85 27.82 26.87 3.52
C ASN A 85 28.83 26.60 4.66
N THR A 86 28.45 26.83 5.92
CA THR A 86 29.36 26.71 7.08
C THR A 86 29.04 25.55 8.02
N GLY A 87 28.09 24.69 7.65
CA GLY A 87 27.77 23.51 8.46
C GLY A 87 28.88 22.45 8.45
N THR A 88 28.78 21.51 9.39
CA THR A 88 29.82 20.50 9.67
C THR A 88 29.29 19.09 9.41
N LYS A 89 30.04 18.29 8.63
CA LYS A 89 29.79 16.85 8.49
C LYS A 89 30.21 16.12 9.77
N LEU A 90 29.27 15.47 10.45
CA LEU A 90 29.55 14.59 11.60
C LEU A 90 29.77 13.15 11.15
N ASN A 91 29.02 12.68 10.14
CA ASN A 91 29.21 11.37 9.51
C ASN A 91 29.47 11.52 8.01
N ALA A 92 30.74 11.72 7.66
CA ALA A 92 31.15 11.89 6.26
C ALA A 92 30.84 10.67 5.39
N SER A 93 30.89 9.45 5.93
CA SER A 93 30.62 8.23 5.15
C SER A 93 29.20 8.21 4.60
N VAL A 94 28.21 8.47 5.45
CA VAL A 94 26.80 8.51 5.05
C VAL A 94 26.52 9.71 4.13
N LEU A 95 27.05 10.88 4.46
CA LEU A 95 26.83 12.09 3.68
C LEU A 95 27.49 12.04 2.29
N ASP A 96 28.69 11.47 2.18
CA ASP A 96 29.34 11.29 0.88
C ASP A 96 28.64 10.19 0.05
N SER A 97 28.15 9.13 0.69
CA SER A 97 27.29 8.13 0.05
C SER A 97 25.99 8.75 -0.49
N ASN A 98 25.35 9.62 0.28
CA ASN A 98 24.14 10.35 -0.11
C ASN A 98 24.34 11.17 -1.40
N ILE A 99 25.47 11.88 -1.50
CA ILE A 99 25.81 12.63 -2.73
C ILE A 99 26.15 11.69 -3.88
N ALA A 100 26.87 10.59 -3.63
CA ALA A 100 27.21 9.61 -4.66
C ALA A 100 25.95 8.92 -5.23
N GLN A 101 24.99 8.56 -4.38
CA GLN A 101 23.70 8.00 -4.81
C GLN A 101 22.89 9.01 -5.62
N SER A 102 22.89 10.28 -5.21
CA SER A 102 22.22 11.35 -5.99
C SER A 102 22.74 11.40 -7.42
N ILE A 103 24.08 11.38 -7.58
CA ILE A 103 24.73 11.37 -8.90
C ILE A 103 24.41 10.09 -9.67
N ALA A 104 24.39 8.93 -8.99
CA ALA A 104 24.10 7.65 -9.63
C ALA A 104 22.67 7.62 -10.20
N ILE A 105 21.68 8.01 -9.40
CA ILE A 105 20.26 8.08 -9.81
C ILE A 105 20.10 9.05 -10.99
N SER A 106 20.68 10.25 -10.91
CA SER A 106 20.64 11.23 -12.02
C SER A 106 21.26 10.69 -13.33
N ARG A 107 22.36 9.92 -13.25
CA ARG A 107 23.04 9.34 -14.43
C ARG A 107 22.32 8.13 -15.01
N GLN A 108 21.60 7.39 -14.18
CA GLN A 108 20.91 6.17 -14.58
C GLN A 108 19.53 6.45 -15.16
N ALA A 109 18.95 7.62 -14.84
CA ALA A 109 17.69 8.08 -15.41
C ALA A 109 17.78 8.17 -16.94
N THR A 110 16.88 7.45 -17.60
CA THR A 110 16.65 7.50 -19.05
C THR A 110 16.09 8.87 -19.46
N ASP A 111 16.16 9.19 -20.75
CA ASP A 111 15.59 10.44 -21.28
C ASP A 111 14.09 10.57 -20.92
N ALA A 112 13.32 9.47 -20.98
CA ALA A 112 11.90 9.48 -20.64
C ALA A 112 11.66 9.73 -19.14
N GLU A 113 12.50 9.20 -18.25
CA GLU A 113 12.46 9.49 -16.82
C GLU A 113 12.84 10.94 -16.53
N GLN A 114 13.85 11.48 -17.22
CA GLN A 114 14.25 12.88 -17.08
C GLN A 114 13.17 13.85 -17.58
N GLU A 115 12.50 13.54 -18.70
CA GLU A 115 11.36 14.32 -19.18
C GLU A 115 10.19 14.28 -18.18
N ARG A 116 9.86 13.09 -17.66
CA ARG A 116 8.82 12.93 -16.62
C ARG A 116 9.19 13.74 -15.38
N ALA A 117 10.43 13.64 -14.92
CA ALA A 117 10.90 14.33 -13.74
C ALA A 117 10.80 15.86 -13.88
N TRP A 118 11.18 16.38 -15.05
CA TRP A 118 11.01 17.80 -15.36
C TRP A 118 9.54 18.23 -15.30
N VAL A 119 8.63 17.45 -15.90
CA VAL A 119 7.20 17.74 -15.89
C VAL A 119 6.66 17.75 -14.45
N ILE A 120 7.03 16.77 -13.63
CA ILE A 120 6.65 16.70 -12.20
C ILE A 120 7.20 17.90 -11.42
N ASP A 121 8.45 18.31 -11.67
CA ASP A 121 9.08 19.45 -11.01
C ASP A 121 8.44 20.79 -11.37
N ARG A 122 7.87 20.90 -12.56
CA ARG A 122 7.24 22.14 -13.01
C ARG A 122 5.77 22.23 -12.63
N ARG A 123 5.06 21.09 -12.56
CA ARG A 123 3.65 21.04 -12.17
C ARG A 123 3.45 21.34 -10.69
N ASN A 124 2.27 21.84 -10.37
CA ASN A 124 1.79 21.87 -8.99
C ASN A 124 1.74 20.44 -8.43
N GLN A 125 2.29 20.23 -7.22
CA GLN A 125 2.38 18.90 -6.62
C GLN A 125 1.01 18.27 -6.37
N ASN A 126 -0.03 19.08 -6.13
CA ASN A 126 -1.40 18.57 -6.02
C ASN A 126 -1.90 18.00 -7.35
N TYR A 127 -1.54 18.62 -8.48
CA TYR A 127 -1.90 18.09 -9.80
C TYR A 127 -1.24 16.73 -10.03
N THR A 128 0.06 16.62 -9.75
CA THR A 128 0.79 15.35 -9.91
C THR A 128 0.27 14.30 -8.94
N ALA A 129 -0.13 14.66 -7.72
CA ALA A 129 -0.72 13.72 -6.78
C ALA A 129 -1.95 13.00 -7.33
N THR A 130 -2.73 13.63 -8.22
CA THR A 130 -3.89 12.97 -8.85
C THR A 130 -3.49 11.90 -9.87
N ASP A 131 -2.23 11.83 -10.32
CA ASP A 131 -1.76 10.70 -11.15
C ASP A 131 -1.93 9.38 -10.39
N GLY A 132 -1.79 9.41 -9.05
CA GLY A 132 -1.96 8.25 -8.19
C GLY A 132 -3.40 7.74 -8.07
N LEU A 133 -4.40 8.43 -8.64
CA LEU A 133 -5.76 7.88 -8.79
C LEU A 133 -5.86 6.88 -9.95
N GLY A 134 -4.74 6.60 -10.63
CA GLY A 134 -4.63 5.59 -11.67
C GLY A 134 -5.65 5.77 -12.78
N ALA A 135 -6.43 4.72 -13.04
CA ALA A 135 -7.45 4.71 -14.09
C ALA A 135 -8.57 5.77 -13.87
N TYR A 136 -8.70 6.31 -12.65
CA TYR A 136 -9.67 7.36 -12.32
C TYR A 136 -9.15 8.78 -12.53
N ALA A 137 -7.83 8.97 -12.72
CA ALA A 137 -7.19 10.29 -12.70
C ALA A 137 -7.86 11.30 -13.64
N ASP A 138 -8.08 10.97 -14.92
CA ASP A 138 -8.65 11.90 -15.90
C ASP A 138 -10.10 12.28 -15.60
N ARG A 139 -10.90 11.34 -15.07
CA ARG A 139 -12.28 11.64 -14.66
C ARG A 139 -12.31 12.49 -13.40
N TYR A 140 -11.48 12.16 -12.41
CA TYR A 140 -11.36 12.96 -11.20
C TYR A 140 -10.95 14.40 -11.56
N ARG A 141 -9.94 14.56 -12.43
CA ARG A 141 -9.49 15.88 -12.91
C ARG A 141 -10.61 16.66 -13.58
N THR A 142 -11.47 15.99 -14.34
CA THR A 142 -12.63 16.63 -14.95
C THR A 142 -13.65 17.07 -13.89
N SER A 143 -14.01 16.19 -12.95
CA SER A 143 -14.99 16.48 -11.88
C SER A 143 -14.52 17.56 -10.91
N ALA A 144 -13.25 17.55 -10.52
CA ALA A 144 -12.63 18.54 -9.62
C ALA A 144 -12.07 19.77 -10.37
N GLN A 145 -12.18 19.82 -11.70
CA GLN A 145 -11.59 20.87 -12.55
C GLN A 145 -10.09 21.11 -12.25
N VAL A 146 -9.36 20.02 -12.08
CA VAL A 146 -7.90 20.02 -11.88
C VAL A 146 -7.23 20.51 -13.15
N GLY A 147 -6.26 21.41 -13.05
CA GLY A 147 -5.59 21.98 -14.22
C GLY A 147 -4.12 22.31 -13.99
N THR A 148 -3.37 22.34 -15.09
CA THR A 148 -1.96 22.71 -15.17
C THR A 148 -1.70 23.50 -16.45
N SER A 149 -0.87 24.54 -16.38
CA SER A 149 -0.34 25.22 -17.57
C SER A 149 0.92 24.55 -18.12
N ILE A 150 1.54 23.66 -17.34
CA ILE A 150 2.76 22.96 -17.73
C ILE A 150 2.46 21.91 -18.80
N PRO A 151 3.13 21.97 -19.96
CA PRO A 151 2.94 21.00 -21.04
C PRO A 151 3.39 19.60 -20.62
N SER A 152 2.86 18.58 -21.32
CA SER A 152 3.25 17.18 -21.11
C SER A 152 4.62 16.81 -21.69
N THR A 153 5.21 17.69 -22.50
CA THR A 153 6.54 17.54 -23.08
C THR A 153 7.39 18.74 -22.71
N VAL A 154 8.69 18.52 -22.52
CA VAL A 154 9.64 19.59 -22.17
C VAL A 154 9.73 20.61 -23.31
N PRO A 155 9.45 21.91 -23.07
CA PRO A 155 9.63 22.96 -24.06
C PRO A 155 11.10 23.16 -24.46
N ASP A 156 11.34 23.55 -25.72
CA ASP A 156 12.69 23.82 -26.23
C ASP A 156 13.46 24.86 -25.39
N ASP A 157 12.77 25.84 -24.79
CA ASP A 157 13.34 26.93 -24.00
C ASP A 157 13.49 26.60 -22.50
N ALA A 158 13.09 25.41 -22.05
CA ALA A 158 13.07 25.00 -20.64
C ALA A 158 14.44 25.05 -19.93
N HIS A 159 15.53 25.04 -20.71
CA HIS A 159 16.90 25.17 -20.22
C HIS A 159 17.33 26.62 -19.91
N THR A 160 16.53 27.61 -20.29
CA THR A 160 16.81 29.05 -20.04
C THR A 160 15.67 29.76 -19.33
N ILE A 161 14.45 29.25 -19.43
CA ILE A 161 13.25 29.87 -18.86
C ILE A 161 12.63 28.93 -17.82
N LYS A 162 12.36 29.47 -16.63
CA LYS A 162 11.57 28.77 -15.63
C LYS A 162 10.08 28.84 -16.01
N HIS A 163 9.51 27.71 -16.34
CA HIS A 163 8.06 27.53 -16.50
C HIS A 163 7.41 27.41 -15.12
N SER A 164 6.40 28.24 -14.84
CA SER A 164 5.63 28.17 -13.58
C SER A 164 4.22 27.70 -13.89
N ASP A 165 3.69 26.82 -13.05
CA ASP A 165 2.33 26.31 -13.22
C ASP A 165 1.32 27.38 -12.82
N GLU A 166 0.45 27.73 -13.75
CA GLU A 166 -0.62 28.72 -13.58
C GLU A 166 -1.94 28.04 -13.21
N GLY A 167 -1.97 26.70 -13.09
CA GLY A 167 -3.15 25.93 -12.70
C GLY A 167 -4.22 25.83 -13.80
N ASN A 168 -5.46 25.75 -13.37
CA ASN A 168 -6.66 25.67 -14.21
C ASN A 168 -7.07 27.05 -14.75
N ALA A 169 -8.21 27.12 -15.43
CA ALA A 169 -8.72 28.36 -16.03
C ALA A 169 -8.98 29.51 -15.03
N ASN A 170 -9.09 29.21 -13.73
CA ASN A 170 -9.31 30.18 -12.67
C ASN A 170 -8.02 30.51 -11.88
N GLY A 171 -6.89 29.89 -12.21
CA GLY A 171 -5.63 30.05 -11.49
C GLY A 171 -5.49 29.14 -10.26
N ASN A 172 -6.42 28.21 -10.03
CA ASN A 172 -6.36 27.23 -8.94
C ASN A 172 -5.78 25.92 -9.46
N TRP A 173 -5.23 25.06 -8.59
CA TRP A 173 -4.85 23.71 -9.03
C TRP A 173 -6.08 22.82 -9.29
N ALA A 174 -7.17 23.05 -8.55
CA ALA A 174 -8.49 22.42 -8.66
C ALA A 174 -9.55 23.31 -8.00
N GLU A 175 -10.83 22.99 -8.19
CA GLU A 175 -11.94 23.76 -7.64
C GLU A 175 -12.58 23.07 -6.41
N SER A 176 -12.85 23.86 -5.38
CA SER A 176 -13.70 23.47 -4.25
C SER A 176 -15.17 23.36 -4.67
N GLY A 177 -15.93 22.51 -3.98
CA GLY A 177 -17.34 22.25 -4.31
C GLY A 177 -17.57 21.37 -5.55
N GLY A 178 -18.82 21.01 -5.82
CA GLY A 178 -19.14 19.98 -6.81
C GLY A 178 -19.05 18.56 -6.23
N GLU A 179 -18.99 17.55 -7.10
CA GLU A 179 -19.10 16.13 -6.68
C GLU A 179 -17.92 15.63 -5.85
N VAL A 180 -16.71 16.14 -6.10
CA VAL A 180 -15.48 15.70 -5.42
C VAL A 180 -14.69 16.87 -4.85
N GLY A 181 -15.26 18.07 -4.81
CA GLY A 181 -14.56 19.27 -4.32
C GLY A 181 -14.20 19.21 -2.83
N SER A 182 -14.90 18.41 -2.02
CA SER A 182 -14.53 18.15 -0.63
C SER A 182 -13.17 17.44 -0.50
N THR A 183 -12.77 16.65 -1.50
CA THR A 183 -11.42 16.04 -1.54
C THR A 183 -10.33 17.09 -1.79
N VAL A 184 -10.64 18.13 -2.57
CA VAL A 184 -9.78 19.32 -2.75
C VAL A 184 -9.69 20.09 -1.44
N ASP A 185 -10.82 20.30 -0.76
CA ASP A 185 -10.87 20.98 0.54
C ASP A 185 -10.04 20.25 1.62
N LEU A 186 -10.04 18.91 1.64
CA LEU A 186 -9.20 18.12 2.53
C LEU A 186 -7.71 18.35 2.25
N ILE A 187 -7.28 18.30 0.99
CA ILE A 187 -5.88 18.54 0.61
C ILE A 187 -5.46 19.96 1.00
N GLU A 188 -6.31 20.96 0.75
CA GLU A 188 -6.05 22.35 1.16
C GLU A 188 -6.00 22.49 2.69
N ALA A 189 -6.84 21.78 3.44
CA ALA A 189 -6.80 21.80 4.89
C ALA A 189 -5.49 21.22 5.45
N ILE A 190 -5.05 20.06 4.91
CA ILE A 190 -3.79 19.42 5.28
C ILE A 190 -2.61 20.33 4.93
N ARG A 191 -2.60 20.94 3.74
CA ARG A 191 -1.49 21.76 3.25
C ARG A 191 -1.50 23.20 3.76
N GLY A 192 -2.61 23.67 4.31
CA GLY A 192 -2.81 25.05 4.75
C GLY A 192 -2.41 25.33 6.20
N HIS A 193 -2.41 24.33 7.08
CA HIS A 193 -2.11 24.49 8.51
C HIS A 193 -0.76 23.90 8.87
N SER A 194 0.18 24.72 9.37
CA SER A 194 1.43 24.24 10.00
C SER A 194 2.21 23.19 9.17
N ALA A 195 2.06 23.25 7.84
CA ALA A 195 2.42 22.18 6.91
C ALA A 195 3.69 22.49 6.10
N THR A 196 4.46 23.48 6.52
CA THR A 196 5.62 23.95 5.75
C THR A 196 6.90 23.20 6.10
N SER A 197 7.65 22.80 5.08
CA SER A 197 9.03 22.31 5.22
C SER A 197 10.06 23.43 5.36
N ASN A 198 9.67 24.70 5.10
CA ASN A 198 10.62 25.82 5.08
C ASN A 198 11.25 26.08 6.45
N ASN A 199 10.53 25.84 7.54
CA ASN A 199 11.07 26.03 8.89
C ASN A 199 12.20 25.04 9.17
N ALA A 200 12.02 23.76 8.83
CA ALA A 200 13.09 22.76 8.88
C ALA A 200 14.26 23.13 7.94
N LYS A 201 13.98 23.54 6.69
CA LYS A 201 15.04 24.00 5.76
C LYS A 201 15.88 25.14 6.32
N ASN A 202 15.22 26.13 6.95
CA ASN A 202 15.88 27.27 7.56
C ASN A 202 16.74 26.88 8.75
N PHE A 203 16.34 25.86 9.52
CA PHE A 203 17.11 25.33 10.64
C PHE A 203 18.31 24.50 10.18
N TYR A 204 18.08 23.49 9.32
CA TYR A 204 19.12 22.54 8.96
C TYR A 204 20.18 23.12 8.03
N GLN A 205 19.80 24.10 7.18
CA GLN A 205 20.68 24.75 6.20
C GLN A 205 21.57 23.75 5.42
N TYR A 206 21.04 22.55 5.17
CA TYR A 206 21.77 21.51 4.49
C TYR A 206 21.81 21.81 2.99
N PRO A 207 22.98 21.86 2.32
CA PRO A 207 23.07 22.24 0.91
C PRO A 207 22.45 21.18 -0.01
N ARG A 208 21.90 21.62 -1.15
CA ARG A 208 21.50 20.72 -2.25
C ARG A 208 22.69 19.99 -2.88
N PRO A 209 22.52 18.81 -3.50
CA PRO A 209 23.61 18.01 -4.05
C PRO A 209 24.63 18.78 -4.90
N TYR A 210 24.16 19.62 -5.83
CA TYR A 210 25.04 20.38 -6.71
C TYR A 210 25.92 21.42 -5.98
N ARG A 211 25.52 21.89 -4.79
CA ARG A 211 26.31 22.82 -3.96
C ARG A 211 27.38 22.11 -3.14
N TRP A 212 27.21 20.82 -2.85
CA TRP A 212 28.25 20.02 -2.20
C TRP A 212 29.47 19.89 -3.11
N THR A 213 29.25 19.69 -4.40
CA THR A 213 30.31 19.48 -5.37
C THR A 213 31.04 20.76 -5.77
N GLU A 214 30.41 21.94 -5.71
CA GLU A 214 31.10 23.22 -5.91
C GLU A 214 32.15 23.49 -4.81
N SER A 215 31.95 22.93 -3.61
CA SER A 215 32.93 22.97 -2.52
C SER A 215 33.97 21.84 -2.55
N ILE A 216 33.78 20.80 -3.39
CA ILE A 216 34.59 19.57 -3.36
C ILE A 216 35.31 19.25 -4.68
N GLU A 217 34.73 19.42 -5.88
CA GLU A 217 35.43 19.55 -7.18
C GLU A 217 34.46 20.09 -8.26
N PRO A 218 34.77 21.23 -8.94
CA PRO A 218 33.83 21.98 -9.79
C PRO A 218 33.24 21.25 -11.00
N GLU A 219 33.83 20.14 -11.46
CA GLU A 219 33.47 19.52 -12.74
C GLU A 219 32.26 18.56 -12.64
N LEU A 220 31.89 18.07 -11.47
CA LEU A 220 31.08 16.84 -11.39
C LEU A 220 29.56 16.96 -11.52
N TRP A 221 28.94 18.14 -11.41
CA TRP A 221 27.47 18.30 -11.54
C TRP A 221 27.01 19.05 -12.80
N GLY A 222 27.96 19.63 -13.56
CA GLY A 222 27.68 20.43 -14.77
C GLY A 222 28.60 20.14 -15.96
N GLU A 223 29.78 19.54 -15.73
CA GLU A 223 30.69 19.05 -16.78
C GLU A 223 31.07 17.58 -16.48
N GLY A 224 30.10 16.67 -16.47
CA GLY A 224 30.41 15.24 -16.25
C GLY A 224 29.28 14.35 -15.74
N VAL A 225 28.09 14.88 -15.46
CA VAL A 225 26.86 14.08 -15.37
C VAL A 225 26.21 14.14 -16.75
N ASP A 226 26.10 13.00 -17.41
CA ASP A 226 25.39 12.90 -18.69
C ASP A 226 23.88 13.05 -18.39
N MET A 227 23.40 14.29 -18.38
CA MET A 227 21.98 14.64 -18.29
C MET A 227 21.61 15.58 -19.43
N PRO A 228 20.38 15.52 -19.93
CA PRO A 228 19.87 16.50 -20.88
C PRO A 228 19.96 17.92 -20.31
N VAL A 229 20.30 18.89 -21.16
CA VAL A 229 20.54 20.28 -20.73
C VAL A 229 19.32 20.91 -20.04
N TYR A 230 18.10 20.52 -20.41
CA TYR A 230 16.86 20.98 -19.77
C TYR A 230 16.66 20.43 -18.35
N ALA A 231 17.30 19.31 -18.02
CA ALA A 231 17.22 18.64 -16.73
C ALA A 231 18.29 19.14 -15.76
N TYR A 232 19.19 20.04 -16.21
CA TYR A 232 20.14 20.66 -15.30
C TYR A 232 19.41 21.44 -14.21
N PRO A 233 19.82 21.29 -12.93
CA PRO A 233 19.29 22.06 -11.84
C PRO A 233 19.29 23.55 -12.20
N LEU A 234 18.13 24.21 -12.16
CA LEU A 234 18.07 25.68 -12.23
C LEU A 234 18.64 26.24 -10.94
N ARG A 235 19.97 26.38 -10.89
CA ARG A 235 20.71 26.79 -9.69
C ARG A 235 20.38 28.22 -9.35
N LYS A 236 20.02 28.47 -8.09
CA LYS A 236 19.97 29.84 -7.57
C LYS A 236 21.38 30.43 -7.53
N SER A 237 21.48 31.74 -7.74
CA SER A 237 22.76 32.43 -7.64
C SER A 237 23.35 32.29 -6.23
N GLU A 238 24.67 32.50 -6.09
CA GLU A 238 25.34 32.51 -4.78
C GLU A 238 24.69 33.51 -3.80
N ALA A 239 24.20 34.65 -4.33
CA ALA A 239 23.51 35.68 -3.55
C ALA A 239 22.17 35.19 -2.96
N GLU A 240 21.60 34.10 -3.48
CA GLU A 240 20.31 33.53 -3.10
C GLU A 240 20.46 32.15 -2.42
N ALA A 241 21.68 31.68 -2.22
CA ALA A 241 21.98 30.34 -1.72
C ALA A 241 21.45 30.06 -0.30
N SER A 242 21.31 31.09 0.54
CA SER A 242 20.74 30.96 1.88
C SER A 242 19.27 30.53 1.88
N GLY A 243 18.52 30.81 0.82
CA GLY A 243 17.14 30.37 0.62
C GLY A 243 17.03 29.11 -0.24
N ASP A 244 18.09 28.31 -0.33
CA ASP A 244 18.21 27.19 -1.27
C ASP A 244 18.59 25.86 -0.62
N GLY A 245 18.19 25.66 0.64
CA GLY A 245 18.46 24.43 1.39
C GLY A 245 17.82 23.18 0.76
N GLY A 246 18.56 22.08 0.78
CA GLY A 246 18.16 20.74 0.39
C GLY A 246 17.19 20.11 1.38
N PHE A 247 17.59 19.98 2.65
CA PHE A 247 16.89 19.14 3.62
C PHE A 247 15.83 19.91 4.44
N PRO A 248 14.60 19.37 4.59
CA PRO A 248 14.00 18.29 3.80
C PRO A 248 13.49 18.80 2.44
N SER A 249 13.22 17.91 1.49
CA SER A 249 12.63 18.27 0.17
C SER A 249 11.20 18.78 0.32
N GLY A 250 10.97 20.03 -0.08
CA GLY A 250 9.65 20.65 -0.01
C GLY A 250 8.67 20.14 -1.07
N HIS A 251 9.16 19.79 -2.27
CA HIS A 251 8.34 19.17 -3.32
C HIS A 251 7.84 17.79 -2.88
N THR A 252 8.73 16.99 -2.30
CA THR A 252 8.38 15.67 -1.76
C THR A 252 7.34 15.81 -0.65
N SER A 253 7.56 16.73 0.29
CA SER A 253 6.61 16.95 1.40
C SER A 253 5.24 17.44 0.91
N ALA A 254 5.19 18.37 -0.05
CA ALA A 254 3.94 18.85 -0.63
C ALA A 254 3.18 17.74 -1.39
N GLY A 255 3.88 16.96 -2.22
CA GLY A 255 3.29 15.83 -2.95
C GLY A 255 2.82 14.72 -2.01
N GLY A 256 3.60 14.41 -0.98
CA GLY A 256 3.24 13.43 0.05
C GLY A 256 1.98 13.79 0.82
N MET A 257 1.82 15.07 1.21
CA MET A 257 0.60 15.50 1.88
C MET A 257 -0.64 15.40 0.98
N ALA A 258 -0.51 15.75 -0.30
CA ALA A 258 -1.61 15.68 -1.26
C ALA A 258 -2.00 14.23 -1.58
N THR A 259 -1.03 13.36 -1.83
CA THR A 259 -1.26 11.93 -2.06
C THR A 259 -1.83 11.22 -0.83
N ASN A 260 -1.33 11.51 0.38
CA ASN A 260 -1.91 10.96 1.61
C ASN A 260 -3.35 11.46 1.85
N GLY A 261 -3.65 12.73 1.55
CA GLY A 261 -5.02 13.26 1.62
C GLY A 261 -5.96 12.61 0.61
N LEU A 262 -5.49 12.35 -0.60
CA LEU A 262 -6.23 11.56 -1.59
C LEU A 262 -6.37 10.10 -1.15
N ALA A 263 -5.36 9.50 -0.52
CA ALA A 263 -5.39 8.10 -0.10
C ALA A 263 -6.41 7.88 1.02
N TYR A 264 -6.58 8.91 1.86
CA TYR A 264 -7.66 8.97 2.83
C TYR A 264 -9.04 8.92 2.15
N ALA A 265 -9.28 9.75 1.14
CA ALA A 265 -10.58 9.85 0.47
C ALA A 265 -10.85 8.67 -0.49
N PHE A 266 -9.82 8.16 -1.15
CA PHE A 266 -9.84 7.09 -2.14
C PHE A 266 -8.95 5.91 -1.68
N PRO A 267 -9.29 5.21 -0.59
CA PRO A 267 -8.46 4.10 -0.10
C PRO A 267 -8.35 2.93 -1.09
N GLN A 268 -9.21 2.87 -2.11
CA GLN A 268 -9.10 1.95 -3.24
C GLN A 268 -7.88 2.18 -4.12
N GLN A 269 -7.24 3.35 -4.04
CA GLN A 269 -6.05 3.72 -4.81
C GLN A 269 -4.86 4.01 -3.88
N PHE A 270 -4.91 3.54 -2.62
CA PHE A 270 -3.93 3.87 -1.58
C PHE A 270 -2.50 3.54 -2.02
N ASP A 271 -2.30 2.36 -2.59
CA ASP A 271 -1.03 1.87 -3.10
C ASP A 271 -0.49 2.71 -4.27
N GLU A 272 -1.35 3.14 -5.21
CA GLU A 272 -0.95 3.96 -6.37
C GLU A 272 -0.60 5.38 -5.94
N LEU A 273 -1.35 5.94 -5.00
CA LEU A 273 -1.08 7.24 -4.39
C LEU A 273 0.24 7.25 -3.61
N LEU A 274 0.54 6.19 -2.84
CA LEU A 274 1.83 6.05 -2.17
C LEU A 274 2.99 5.96 -3.18
N MET A 275 2.82 5.18 -4.25
CA MET A 275 3.84 5.06 -5.30
C MET A 275 4.08 6.41 -5.99
N THR A 276 3.02 7.13 -6.37
CA THR A 276 3.13 8.48 -6.93
C THR A 276 3.82 9.44 -5.96
N SER A 277 3.58 9.34 -4.64
CA SER A 277 4.32 10.14 -3.66
C SER A 277 5.83 9.87 -3.70
N ALA A 278 6.23 8.60 -3.88
CA ALA A 278 7.63 8.21 -3.96
C ALA A 278 8.28 8.72 -5.26
N GLU A 279 7.60 8.58 -6.40
CA GLU A 279 8.04 9.09 -7.70
C GLU A 279 8.19 10.62 -7.70
N ILE A 280 7.28 11.36 -7.04
CA ILE A 280 7.44 12.81 -6.85
C ILE A 280 8.75 13.11 -6.12
N GLY A 281 9.14 12.30 -5.14
CA GLY A 281 10.42 12.42 -4.45
C GLY A 281 11.62 12.07 -5.33
N GLU A 282 11.58 10.92 -5.97
CA GLU A 282 12.65 10.42 -6.82
C GLU A 282 12.95 11.37 -7.99
N SER A 283 11.92 11.95 -8.62
CA SER A 283 12.07 12.95 -9.68
C SER A 283 12.99 14.11 -9.28
N ARG A 284 13.02 14.45 -7.99
CA ARG A 284 13.88 15.52 -7.46
C ARG A 284 15.34 15.14 -7.45
N ILE A 285 15.63 13.86 -7.28
CA ILE A 285 16.97 13.27 -7.30
C ILE A 285 17.42 13.10 -8.75
N GLN A 286 16.53 12.61 -9.63
CA GLN A 286 16.81 12.48 -11.08
C GLN A 286 17.24 13.82 -11.69
N LEU A 287 16.58 14.92 -11.33
CA LEU A 287 16.95 16.30 -11.71
C LEU A 287 18.09 16.91 -10.89
N GLY A 288 18.60 16.20 -9.89
CA GLY A 288 19.69 16.67 -9.04
C GLY A 288 19.38 17.82 -8.09
N MET A 289 18.10 18.13 -7.93
CA MET A 289 17.64 19.20 -7.05
C MET A 289 17.72 18.81 -5.57
N HIS A 290 17.54 17.52 -5.27
CA HIS A 290 17.53 16.99 -3.91
C HIS A 290 18.32 15.69 -3.82
N SER A 291 18.87 15.43 -2.63
CA SER A 291 19.52 14.15 -2.31
C SER A 291 18.51 13.12 -1.77
N PRO A 292 18.84 11.82 -1.77
CA PRO A 292 18.07 10.80 -1.05
C PRO A 292 17.67 11.21 0.38
N LEU A 293 18.60 11.72 1.20
CA LEU A 293 18.27 12.18 2.56
C LEU A 293 17.25 13.33 2.57
N ASP A 294 17.32 14.26 1.61
CA ASP A 294 16.33 15.33 1.49
C ASP A 294 14.93 14.76 1.22
N VAL A 295 14.84 13.78 0.33
CA VAL A 295 13.58 13.14 -0.08
C VAL A 295 13.01 12.31 1.06
N ILE A 296 13.84 11.52 1.75
CA ILE A 296 13.45 10.78 2.96
C ILE A 296 12.89 11.74 4.00
N GLY A 297 13.61 12.82 4.33
CA GLY A 297 13.12 13.82 5.30
C GLY A 297 11.83 14.49 4.85
N GLY A 298 11.66 14.73 3.55
CA GLY A 298 10.42 15.27 2.97
C GLY A 298 9.22 14.34 3.17
N ARG A 299 9.42 13.03 2.93
CA ARG A 299 8.42 11.97 3.16
C ARG A 299 8.04 11.86 4.63
N VAL A 300 9.03 11.76 5.53
CA VAL A 300 8.80 11.65 6.98
C VAL A 300 7.97 12.83 7.48
N LEU A 301 8.36 14.05 7.10
CA LEU A 301 7.65 15.25 7.49
C LEU A 301 6.22 15.28 6.93
N SER A 302 5.99 14.92 5.67
CA SER A 302 4.63 14.88 5.12
C SER A 302 3.73 13.86 5.82
N THR A 303 4.26 12.68 6.15
CA THR A 303 3.49 11.64 6.85
C THR A 303 3.06 12.14 8.24
N ALA A 304 3.99 12.75 8.98
CA ALA A 304 3.71 13.31 10.30
C ALA A 304 2.70 14.48 10.24
N ILE A 305 2.83 15.40 9.26
CA ILE A 305 1.88 16.49 9.04
C ILE A 305 0.49 15.95 8.72
N THR A 306 0.38 15.01 7.77
CA THR A 306 -0.92 14.44 7.40
C THR A 306 -1.57 13.76 8.60
N ALA A 307 -0.82 12.98 9.38
CA ALA A 307 -1.36 12.39 10.60
C ALA A 307 -1.82 13.47 11.60
N GLY A 308 -1.06 14.55 11.78
CA GLY A 308 -1.47 15.69 12.62
C GLY A 308 -2.79 16.31 12.16
N ALA A 309 -2.96 16.53 10.85
CA ALA A 309 -4.19 17.06 10.28
C ALA A 309 -5.38 16.09 10.41
N LEU A 310 -5.18 14.79 10.15
CA LEU A 310 -6.24 13.78 10.28
C LEU A 310 -6.69 13.56 11.73
N ASN A 311 -5.84 13.87 12.71
CA ASN A 311 -6.17 13.82 14.13
C ASN A 311 -6.66 15.17 14.69
N ASP A 312 -6.69 16.25 13.91
CA ASP A 312 -7.21 17.54 14.35
C ASP A 312 -8.75 17.52 14.35
N PRO A 313 -9.42 17.64 15.51
CA PRO A 313 -10.88 17.61 15.58
C PRO A 313 -11.57 18.75 14.80
N SER A 314 -10.86 19.84 14.51
CA SER A 314 -11.39 20.92 13.67
C SER A 314 -11.54 20.52 12.20
N LEU A 315 -10.87 19.44 11.77
CA LEU A 315 -10.89 18.92 10.42
C LEU A 315 -11.78 17.66 10.25
N ASP A 316 -12.38 17.15 11.33
CA ASP A 316 -13.23 15.93 11.32
C ASP A 316 -14.32 15.99 10.24
N SER A 317 -15.06 17.11 10.18
CA SER A 317 -16.12 17.26 9.18
C SER A 317 -15.59 17.32 7.75
N ILE A 318 -14.38 17.86 7.53
CA ILE A 318 -13.79 17.99 6.21
C ILE A 318 -13.35 16.62 5.72
N LYS A 319 -12.63 15.85 6.56
CA LYS A 319 -12.15 14.51 6.17
C LYS A 319 -13.31 13.52 5.97
N THR A 320 -14.34 13.55 6.82
CA THR A 320 -15.53 12.69 6.64
C THR A 320 -16.24 13.02 5.32
N GLN A 321 -16.49 14.30 5.04
CA GLN A 321 -17.16 14.70 3.80
C GLN A 321 -16.34 14.32 2.56
N ALA A 322 -15.02 14.51 2.60
CA ALA A 322 -14.12 14.13 1.51
C ALA A 322 -14.18 12.64 1.21
N PHE A 323 -14.18 11.80 2.25
CA PHE A 323 -14.34 10.35 2.09
C PHE A 323 -15.71 10.00 1.51
N ASP A 324 -16.80 10.48 2.11
CA ASP A 324 -18.17 10.15 1.70
C ASP A 324 -18.44 10.53 0.23
N ASP A 325 -18.02 11.72 -0.18
CA ASP A 325 -18.17 12.20 -1.57
C ASP A 325 -17.31 11.40 -2.55
N ALA A 326 -16.08 11.03 -2.17
CA ALA A 326 -15.22 10.19 -2.98
C ALA A 326 -15.82 8.79 -3.19
N GLN A 327 -16.37 8.18 -2.13
CA GLN A 327 -17.04 6.87 -2.22
C GLN A 327 -18.30 6.95 -3.09
N LEU A 328 -19.10 8.00 -2.93
CA LEU A 328 -20.27 8.23 -3.78
C LEU A 328 -19.86 8.41 -5.24
N TRP A 329 -18.83 9.20 -5.52
CA TRP A 329 -18.33 9.43 -6.87
C TRP A 329 -17.81 8.14 -7.52
N LEU A 330 -17.02 7.33 -6.79
CA LEU A 330 -16.50 6.04 -7.24
C LEU A 330 -17.64 5.06 -7.59
N SER A 331 -18.71 5.03 -6.81
CA SER A 331 -19.87 4.16 -7.07
C SER A 331 -20.55 4.42 -8.43
N ASN A 332 -20.30 5.59 -9.03
CA ASN A 332 -20.77 5.98 -10.36
C ASN A 332 -19.76 5.70 -11.47
N GLN A 333 -18.56 5.18 -11.17
CA GLN A 333 -17.48 4.89 -12.13
C GLN A 333 -17.38 3.39 -12.51
N ASN A 334 -18.52 2.74 -12.71
CA ASN A 334 -18.60 1.28 -12.93
C ASN A 334 -17.98 0.81 -14.25
N ASP A 335 -17.62 1.72 -15.15
CA ASP A 335 -17.01 1.43 -16.44
C ASP A 335 -15.47 1.52 -16.43
N ILE A 336 -14.88 1.91 -15.30
CA ILE A 336 -13.41 1.93 -15.13
C ILE A 336 -12.96 0.60 -14.52
N THR A 337 -11.98 -0.02 -15.16
CA THR A 337 -11.24 -1.17 -14.59
C THR A 337 -9.94 -0.63 -14.00
N PRO A 338 -9.74 -0.73 -12.67
CA PRO A 338 -8.47 -0.34 -12.04
C PRO A 338 -7.29 -1.15 -12.57
N ASN A 339 -6.10 -0.59 -12.45
CA ASN A 339 -4.86 -1.28 -12.80
C ASN A 339 -4.64 -2.46 -11.85
N ASN A 340 -4.38 -3.65 -12.40
CA ASN A 340 -3.92 -4.78 -11.60
C ASN A 340 -2.38 -4.75 -11.57
N ARG A 341 -1.81 -4.47 -10.39
CA ARG A 341 -0.36 -4.41 -10.19
C ARG A 341 0.08 -5.54 -9.27
N ASN A 342 1.28 -6.07 -9.51
CA ASN A 342 1.84 -7.12 -8.69
C ASN A 342 2.26 -6.52 -7.33
N PHE A 343 1.63 -6.98 -6.25
CA PHE A 343 1.88 -6.45 -4.91
C PHE A 343 3.34 -6.59 -4.48
N ASP A 344 3.96 -7.75 -4.67
CA ASP A 344 5.34 -8.02 -4.23
C ASP A 344 6.36 -7.15 -4.97
N GLU A 345 6.19 -7.00 -6.29
CA GLU A 345 7.03 -6.14 -7.11
C GLU A 345 6.93 -4.68 -6.66
N GLN A 346 5.71 -4.19 -6.43
CA GLN A 346 5.49 -2.82 -6.00
C GLN A 346 5.90 -2.57 -4.55
N LEU A 347 5.76 -3.54 -3.65
CA LEU A 347 6.22 -3.45 -2.27
C LEU A 347 7.75 -3.37 -2.22
N ALA A 348 8.45 -4.20 -3.01
CA ALA A 348 9.90 -4.16 -3.13
C ALA A 348 10.37 -2.81 -3.69
N GLU A 349 9.71 -2.31 -4.74
CA GLU A 349 9.99 -1.00 -5.31
C GLU A 349 9.77 0.13 -4.29
N TYR A 350 8.61 0.17 -3.63
CA TYR A 350 8.30 1.19 -2.63
C TYR A 350 9.29 1.17 -1.47
N THR A 351 9.63 -0.02 -0.97
CA THR A 351 10.62 -0.20 0.10
C THR A 351 11.99 0.34 -0.30
N SER A 352 12.37 0.21 -1.57
CA SER A 352 13.60 0.80 -2.10
C SER A 352 13.58 2.34 -2.04
N TYR A 353 12.44 3.00 -2.25
CA TYR A 353 12.30 4.45 -2.09
C TYR A 353 12.33 4.91 -0.62
N LEU A 354 12.06 4.02 0.34
CA LEU A 354 12.12 4.38 1.76
C LEU A 354 13.55 4.56 2.27
N THR A 355 14.51 3.90 1.62
CA THR A 355 15.92 3.88 2.03
C THR A 355 16.88 4.35 0.95
N PHE A 356 16.44 4.42 -0.32
CA PHE A 356 17.28 4.70 -1.49
C PHE A 356 18.55 3.83 -1.58
N GLY A 357 18.50 2.62 -1.02
CA GLY A 357 19.65 1.70 -0.99
C GLY A 357 20.75 2.09 -0.01
N PHE A 358 20.47 2.94 0.98
CA PHE A 358 21.37 3.07 2.13
C PHE A 358 21.45 1.76 2.91
N GLU A 359 22.67 1.39 3.30
CA GLU A 359 22.89 0.34 4.29
C GLU A 359 22.57 0.84 5.70
N GLN A 360 22.22 -0.08 6.60
CA GLN A 360 22.12 0.22 8.03
C GLN A 360 23.50 0.67 8.56
N SER A 361 23.54 1.84 9.19
CA SER A 361 24.73 2.45 9.77
C SER A 361 24.58 2.87 11.24
N GLY A 362 23.35 2.81 11.76
CA GLY A 362 22.99 3.04 13.16
C GLY A 362 22.83 1.75 13.98
N ASP A 363 22.06 1.84 15.06
CA ASP A 363 21.72 0.68 15.91
C ASP A 363 20.62 -0.15 15.22
N THR A 364 20.92 -1.41 14.92
CA THR A 364 19.98 -2.34 14.26
C THR A 364 19.15 -3.17 15.24
N SER A 365 19.25 -2.88 16.54
CA SER A 365 18.55 -3.60 17.60
C SER A 365 17.34 -2.86 18.16
N GLU A 366 17.05 -1.65 17.66
CA GLU A 366 15.90 -0.90 18.13
C GLU A 366 14.59 -1.54 17.64
N ALA A 367 13.71 -1.84 18.61
CA ALA A 367 12.35 -2.28 18.34
C ALA A 367 11.60 -1.26 17.47
N MET A 368 10.64 -1.74 16.67
CA MET A 368 9.76 -0.85 15.91
C MET A 368 8.93 0.01 16.87
N ARG A 369 8.75 1.28 16.53
CA ARG A 369 7.90 2.21 17.28
C ARG A 369 6.82 2.74 16.37
N VAL A 370 5.63 2.92 16.92
CA VAL A 370 4.50 3.50 16.19
C VAL A 370 4.20 4.87 16.78
N PRO A 371 4.28 5.96 16.01
CA PRO A 371 3.95 7.29 16.50
C PRO A 371 2.51 7.39 16.98
N LYS A 372 2.22 8.27 17.95
CA LYS A 372 0.84 8.55 18.37
C LYS A 372 0.02 9.08 17.19
N GLY A 373 -1.19 8.58 16.97
CA GLY A 373 -2.10 9.07 15.94
C GLY A 373 -1.78 8.60 14.52
N ALA A 374 -0.71 7.82 14.31
CA ALA A 374 -0.37 7.27 13.00
C ALA A 374 -1.45 6.29 12.48
N GLU A 375 -2.23 5.68 13.38
CA GLU A 375 -3.39 4.86 13.05
C GLU A 375 -4.43 5.58 12.16
N ALA A 376 -4.53 6.91 12.24
CA ALA A 376 -5.44 7.68 11.38
C ALA A 376 -5.07 7.61 9.89
N LEU A 377 -3.81 7.32 9.55
CA LEU A 377 -3.38 7.14 8.16
C LEU A 377 -4.00 5.91 7.49
N LEU A 378 -4.47 4.94 8.28
CA LEU A 378 -5.07 3.70 7.79
C LEU A 378 -6.58 3.64 8.05
N GLU A 379 -7.20 4.68 8.64
CA GLU A 379 -8.56 4.57 9.17
C GLU A 379 -9.61 4.28 8.09
N THR A 380 -9.50 4.87 6.90
CA THR A 380 -10.41 4.60 5.78
C THR A 380 -10.01 3.37 4.96
N ARG A 381 -8.73 2.96 5.03
CA ARG A 381 -8.22 1.77 4.34
C ARG A 381 -8.53 0.48 5.08
N LEU A 382 -8.44 0.50 6.41
CA LEU A 382 -8.70 -0.64 7.29
C LEU A 382 -9.81 -0.28 8.31
N PRO A 383 -11.04 0.03 7.86
CA PRO A 383 -12.09 0.60 8.70
C PRO A 383 -12.68 -0.39 9.71
N TYR A 384 -12.51 -1.69 9.50
CA TYR A 384 -12.96 -2.76 10.40
C TYR A 384 -11.98 -3.07 11.53
N LEU A 385 -10.80 -2.44 11.52
CA LEU A 385 -9.83 -2.49 12.63
C LEU A 385 -10.06 -1.31 13.58
N ASN A 386 -9.78 -1.49 14.86
CA ASN A 386 -9.70 -0.37 15.80
C ASN A 386 -8.30 0.29 15.78
N ASP A 387 -8.11 1.35 16.57
CA ASP A 387 -6.85 2.09 16.61
C ASP A 387 -5.67 1.21 17.02
N ASP A 388 -5.77 0.44 18.10
CA ASP A 388 -4.70 -0.46 18.56
C ASP A 388 -4.34 -1.50 17.48
N GLN A 389 -5.33 -2.02 16.77
CA GLN A 389 -5.11 -2.95 15.67
C GLN A 389 -4.39 -2.31 14.48
N ARG A 390 -4.78 -1.08 14.09
CA ARG A 390 -4.04 -0.32 13.08
C ARG A 390 -2.62 -0.01 13.53
N ARG A 391 -2.40 0.22 14.83
CA ARG A 391 -1.05 0.37 15.39
C ARG A 391 -0.25 -0.92 15.28
N TRP A 392 -0.83 -2.09 15.54
CA TRP A 392 -0.16 -3.37 15.31
C TRP A 392 0.15 -3.66 13.84
N VAL A 393 -0.71 -3.21 12.92
CA VAL A 393 -0.40 -3.23 11.47
C VAL A 393 0.83 -2.38 11.18
N LEU A 394 0.88 -1.14 11.66
CA LEU A 394 2.04 -0.24 11.50
C LEU A 394 3.31 -0.78 12.18
N HIS A 395 3.18 -1.45 13.33
CA HIS A 395 4.28 -2.08 14.05
C HIS A 395 4.87 -3.25 13.26
N SER A 396 4.03 -4.19 12.82
CA SER A 396 4.49 -5.39 12.11
C SER A 396 5.12 -5.06 10.75
N THR A 397 4.61 -4.04 10.08
CA THR A 397 5.05 -3.66 8.72
C THR A 397 6.20 -2.65 8.67
N GLY A 398 6.61 -2.13 9.83
CA GLY A 398 7.68 -1.14 9.94
C GLY A 398 9.03 -1.64 9.44
N LEU A 399 9.87 -0.72 8.94
CA LEU A 399 11.24 -1.03 8.56
C LEU A 399 12.09 -1.42 9.78
N GLU A 400 13.15 -2.20 9.55
CA GLU A 400 14.20 -2.41 10.54
C GLU A 400 14.89 -1.08 10.94
N SER A 401 15.51 -1.05 12.11
CA SER A 401 16.26 0.12 12.59
C SER A 401 17.64 0.24 11.97
N GLY A 402 18.29 1.38 12.16
CA GLY A 402 19.68 1.62 11.80
C GLY A 402 19.89 2.28 10.44
N PHE A 403 18.82 2.53 9.67
CA PHE A 403 18.92 3.29 8.42
C PHE A 403 19.13 4.79 8.71
N PRO A 404 19.93 5.49 7.89
CA PRO A 404 20.15 6.93 8.06
C PRO A 404 18.84 7.70 8.22
N ILE A 405 18.76 8.50 9.28
CA ILE A 405 17.65 9.41 9.62
C ILE A 405 16.26 8.79 9.82
N LEU A 406 16.14 7.46 9.89
CA LEU A 406 14.83 6.80 10.05
C LEU A 406 14.47 6.46 11.51
N ASP A 407 15.45 6.41 12.41
CA ASP A 407 15.26 6.03 13.82
C ASP A 407 14.80 7.21 14.71
N ASP A 408 13.91 8.07 14.21
CA ASP A 408 13.39 9.17 15.03
C ASP A 408 12.66 8.64 16.28
N VAL A 409 12.60 9.49 17.31
CA VAL A 409 12.12 9.09 18.64
C VAL A 409 10.73 8.45 18.62
N GLU A 410 9.80 9.01 17.82
CA GLU A 410 8.42 8.52 17.75
C GLU A 410 8.26 7.32 16.80
N GLY A 411 9.08 7.24 15.75
CA GLY A 411 9.09 6.16 14.75
C GLY A 411 8.47 6.52 13.39
N TRP A 412 8.33 7.82 13.06
CA TRP A 412 7.77 8.26 11.77
C TRP A 412 8.59 7.81 10.56
N GLY A 413 9.92 7.76 10.70
CA GLY A 413 10.88 7.43 9.65
C GLY A 413 10.77 6.00 9.15
N ARG A 414 10.37 5.08 10.04
CA ARG A 414 10.31 3.64 9.78
C ARG A 414 8.94 3.15 9.34
N LEU A 415 7.93 4.01 9.27
CA LEU A 415 6.61 3.61 8.76
C LEU A 415 6.70 3.17 7.29
N ASN A 416 6.17 1.98 6.99
CA ASN A 416 5.98 1.48 5.62
C ASN A 416 4.49 1.38 5.31
N LEU A 417 3.89 2.48 4.86
CA LEU A 417 2.45 2.53 4.60
C LEU A 417 2.01 1.63 3.44
N TYR A 418 2.92 1.27 2.53
CA TYR A 418 2.60 0.39 1.39
C TYR A 418 2.41 -1.06 1.83
N ALA A 419 3.24 -1.54 2.76
CA ALA A 419 3.01 -2.81 3.44
C ALA A 419 1.77 -2.70 4.36
N ALA A 420 1.65 -1.62 5.14
CA ALA A 420 0.57 -1.46 6.11
C ALA A 420 -0.84 -1.44 5.49
N GLN A 421 -1.02 -0.83 4.31
CA GLN A 421 -2.33 -0.84 3.64
C GLN A 421 -2.78 -2.25 3.24
N ALA A 422 -1.85 -3.19 3.10
CA ALA A 422 -2.10 -4.59 2.75
C ALA A 422 -2.34 -5.50 3.98
N GLY A 423 -2.59 -4.92 5.16
CA GLY A 423 -2.86 -5.67 6.39
C GLY A 423 -1.61 -5.92 7.23
N TYR A 424 -1.71 -6.85 8.18
CA TYR A 424 -0.58 -7.26 9.04
C TYR A 424 0.51 -7.95 8.21
N SER A 425 1.77 -7.87 8.62
CA SER A 425 2.86 -8.77 8.19
C SER A 425 3.32 -9.71 9.31
N ALA A 426 2.84 -9.52 10.53
CA ALA A 426 3.06 -10.43 11.64
C ALA A 426 1.90 -10.38 12.63
N PHE A 427 1.52 -11.53 13.17
CA PHE A 427 0.64 -11.65 14.33
C PHE A 427 1.47 -11.73 15.61
N ASP A 428 1.96 -10.57 16.04
CA ASP A 428 2.64 -10.39 17.33
C ASP A 428 1.68 -10.61 18.52
N THR A 429 0.38 -10.46 18.26
CA THR A 429 -0.70 -10.76 19.20
C THR A 429 -1.73 -11.65 18.54
N ASN A 430 -2.68 -12.19 19.32
CA ASN A 430 -3.89 -12.74 18.72
C ASN A 430 -4.69 -11.59 18.09
N VAL A 431 -5.11 -11.79 16.84
CA VAL A 431 -5.86 -10.81 16.05
C VAL A 431 -7.30 -11.25 15.92
N GLU A 432 -8.23 -10.35 16.25
CA GLU A 432 -9.66 -10.55 16.04
C GLU A 432 -10.19 -9.51 15.05
N VAL A 433 -10.75 -9.93 13.93
CA VAL A 433 -11.32 -9.01 12.92
C VAL A 433 -12.83 -9.16 12.85
N ASN A 434 -13.54 -8.05 12.91
CA ASN A 434 -15.01 -8.02 12.81
C ASN A 434 -15.44 -7.22 11.60
N MET A 435 -15.79 -7.93 10.52
CA MET A 435 -16.14 -7.32 9.23
C MET A 435 -17.65 -7.39 9.00
N ASP A 436 -18.27 -6.27 8.61
CA ASP A 436 -19.71 -6.19 8.35
C ASP A 436 -20.00 -5.90 6.88
N ALA A 437 -20.54 -6.91 6.19
CA ALA A 437 -20.96 -6.83 4.79
C ALA A 437 -21.98 -5.71 4.53
N SER A 438 -22.80 -5.34 5.51
CA SER A 438 -23.83 -4.31 5.33
C SER A 438 -23.27 -2.88 5.31
N THR A 439 -22.05 -2.68 5.83
CA THR A 439 -21.34 -1.39 5.78
C THR A 439 -20.79 -1.09 4.38
N GLY A 440 -20.56 -2.12 3.55
CA GLY A 440 -19.95 -1.95 2.23
C GLY A 440 -18.44 -1.66 2.30
N GLY A 441 -17.85 -1.35 1.13
CA GLY A 441 -16.42 -1.06 1.00
C GLY A 441 -15.51 -2.14 1.63
N TYR A 442 -14.43 -1.71 2.26
CA TYR A 442 -13.49 -2.62 2.93
C TYR A 442 -14.04 -3.33 4.16
N SER A 443 -15.10 -2.81 4.80
CA SER A 443 -15.78 -3.54 5.87
C SER A 443 -16.55 -4.75 5.35
N ALA A 444 -16.93 -4.75 4.07
CA ALA A 444 -17.62 -5.87 3.44
C ALA A 444 -16.67 -6.91 2.85
N ALA A 445 -15.61 -6.47 2.17
CA ALA A 445 -14.59 -7.35 1.63
C ALA A 445 -13.22 -6.65 1.58
N ASP A 446 -12.18 -7.34 2.01
CA ASP A 446 -10.80 -6.84 1.92
C ASP A 446 -9.81 -8.00 1.65
N ASN A 447 -8.62 -7.66 1.18
CA ASN A 447 -7.54 -8.59 0.91
C ASN A 447 -6.26 -8.18 1.65
N TRP A 448 -5.76 -9.07 2.52
CA TRP A 448 -4.44 -8.94 3.12
C TRP A 448 -3.41 -9.68 2.27
N GLN A 449 -2.43 -8.93 1.77
CA GLN A 449 -1.48 -9.41 0.77
C GLN A 449 -0.08 -9.66 1.30
N ASN A 450 0.28 -9.12 2.48
CA ASN A 450 1.57 -9.42 3.09
C ASN A 450 1.66 -10.91 3.46
N ASP A 451 2.89 -11.41 3.47
CA ASP A 451 3.23 -12.65 4.16
C ASP A 451 3.16 -12.39 5.68
N ILE A 452 2.31 -13.16 6.37
CA ILE A 452 2.06 -13.00 7.80
C ILE A 452 2.79 -14.08 8.59
N GLU A 453 3.72 -13.65 9.43
CA GLU A 453 4.43 -14.50 10.39
C GLU A 453 3.93 -14.34 11.84
N GLY A 454 4.64 -14.95 12.81
CA GLY A 454 4.40 -14.74 14.23
C GLY A 454 3.60 -15.84 14.94
N ALA A 455 3.53 -15.76 16.26
CA ALA A 455 2.90 -16.78 17.10
C ALA A 455 1.40 -16.59 17.33
N GLY A 456 0.86 -15.43 16.96
CA GLY A 456 -0.54 -15.08 17.13
C GLY A 456 -1.49 -15.85 16.24
N SER A 457 -2.74 -15.90 16.68
CA SER A 457 -3.85 -16.51 15.95
C SER A 457 -4.70 -15.46 15.23
N LEU A 458 -5.42 -15.85 14.19
CA LEU A 458 -6.49 -15.06 13.58
C LEU A 458 -7.88 -15.56 14.02
N THR A 459 -8.75 -14.66 14.46
CA THR A 459 -10.19 -14.90 14.64
C THR A 459 -10.97 -14.00 13.70
N LYS A 460 -11.70 -14.59 12.75
CA LYS A 460 -12.57 -13.89 11.80
C LYS A 460 -14.03 -13.93 12.27
N ASN A 461 -14.58 -12.76 12.52
CA ASN A 461 -15.96 -12.49 12.92
C ASN A 461 -16.68 -11.63 11.88
N GLY A 462 -18.00 -11.53 12.05
CA GLY A 462 -18.87 -10.68 11.23
C GLY A 462 -19.13 -11.24 9.84
N SER A 463 -20.11 -10.66 9.14
CA SER A 463 -20.64 -11.15 7.87
C SER A 463 -19.74 -10.91 6.65
N GLY A 464 -18.72 -10.05 6.74
CA GLY A 464 -17.84 -9.71 5.61
C GLY A 464 -16.85 -10.82 5.21
N GLU A 465 -16.14 -10.60 4.10
CA GLU A 465 -15.11 -11.49 3.55
C GLU A 465 -13.71 -10.92 3.81
N LEU A 466 -12.83 -11.71 4.43
CA LEU A 466 -11.39 -11.42 4.47
C LEU A 466 -10.69 -12.40 3.53
N THR A 467 -9.88 -11.89 2.60
CA THR A 467 -8.96 -12.72 1.80
C THR A 467 -7.56 -12.64 2.39
N LEU A 468 -6.89 -13.79 2.49
CA LEU A 468 -5.46 -13.89 2.80
C LEU A 468 -4.73 -14.37 1.55
N SER A 469 -3.91 -13.50 0.96
CA SER A 469 -3.16 -13.76 -0.28
C SER A 469 -1.69 -14.09 -0.06
N GLY A 470 -1.09 -13.71 1.07
CA GLY A 470 0.32 -13.98 1.35
C GLY A 470 0.62 -15.45 1.69
N ASP A 471 1.89 -15.84 1.59
CA ASP A 471 2.41 -17.15 1.97
C ASP A 471 2.67 -17.18 3.49
N ASN A 472 1.58 -17.27 4.24
CA ASN A 472 1.60 -17.09 5.69
C ASN A 472 2.30 -18.22 6.45
N THR A 473 3.02 -17.86 7.51
CA THR A 473 3.76 -18.79 8.38
C THR A 473 3.36 -18.74 9.84
N TYR A 474 2.41 -17.87 10.22
CA TYR A 474 1.96 -17.75 11.60
C TYR A 474 1.47 -19.09 12.19
N THR A 475 1.72 -19.28 13.49
CA THR A 475 1.57 -20.59 14.15
C THR A 475 0.38 -20.66 15.10
N GLY A 476 -0.23 -19.54 15.49
CA GLY A 476 -1.31 -19.50 16.48
C GLY A 476 -2.64 -20.13 16.02
N GLY A 477 -2.78 -20.33 14.71
CA GLY A 477 -3.97 -20.93 14.08
C GLY A 477 -5.05 -19.92 13.70
N THR A 478 -6.11 -20.44 13.09
CA THR A 478 -7.16 -19.64 12.46
C THR A 478 -8.53 -20.14 12.88
N THR A 479 -9.36 -19.22 13.33
CA THR A 479 -10.75 -19.45 13.75
C THR A 479 -11.68 -18.59 12.90
N ILE A 480 -12.68 -19.20 12.27
CA ILE A 480 -13.70 -18.50 11.49
C ILE A 480 -15.04 -18.71 12.20
N ASN A 481 -15.55 -17.68 12.86
CA ASN A 481 -16.83 -17.77 13.57
C ASN A 481 -18.02 -17.40 12.67
N ALA A 482 -17.83 -16.48 11.72
CA ALA A 482 -18.86 -16.03 10.79
C ALA A 482 -18.28 -15.37 9.53
N GLY A 483 -19.12 -15.26 8.50
CA GLY A 483 -18.77 -14.64 7.21
C GLY A 483 -17.82 -15.52 6.41
N THR A 484 -16.99 -14.90 5.57
CA THR A 484 -16.07 -15.64 4.68
C THR A 484 -14.62 -15.36 5.05
N LEU A 485 -13.80 -16.42 5.11
CA LEU A 485 -12.35 -16.31 5.00
C LEU A 485 -11.93 -16.99 3.70
N ALA A 486 -11.32 -16.24 2.79
CA ALA A 486 -10.80 -16.75 1.53
C ALA A 486 -9.29 -16.98 1.62
N ALA A 487 -8.85 -18.19 1.27
CA ALA A 487 -7.45 -18.57 1.17
C ALA A 487 -7.01 -18.48 -0.30
N ALA A 488 -6.13 -17.50 -0.58
CA ALA A 488 -5.65 -17.18 -1.93
C ALA A 488 -4.16 -17.52 -2.16
N SER A 489 -3.51 -18.19 -1.19
CA SER A 489 -2.23 -18.93 -1.35
C SER A 489 -2.36 -20.34 -0.74
N PRO A 490 -1.52 -21.33 -1.09
CA PRO A 490 -1.54 -22.66 -0.48
C PRO A 490 -1.19 -22.65 1.02
N GLN A 491 -0.49 -21.61 1.48
CA GLN A 491 -0.07 -21.37 2.86
C GLN A 491 -0.92 -20.30 3.58
N ALA A 492 -1.98 -19.78 2.96
CA ALA A 492 -2.73 -18.62 3.45
C ALA A 492 -3.25 -18.73 4.90
N LEU A 493 -3.48 -19.94 5.40
CA LEU A 493 -3.99 -20.17 6.76
C LEU A 493 -2.90 -20.39 7.82
N GLY A 494 -1.64 -20.18 7.46
CA GLY A 494 -0.50 -20.45 8.34
C GLY A 494 -0.35 -21.94 8.64
N SER A 495 0.36 -22.26 9.72
CA SER A 495 0.68 -23.64 10.10
C SER A 495 -0.15 -24.20 11.26
N GLY A 496 -0.87 -23.33 11.98
CA GLY A 496 -1.62 -23.69 13.19
C GLY A 496 -2.91 -24.47 12.93
N ASN A 497 -3.70 -24.66 13.99
CA ASN A 497 -5.00 -25.33 13.90
C ASN A 497 -6.03 -24.45 13.16
N LEU A 498 -6.96 -25.10 12.46
CA LEU A 498 -8.08 -24.45 11.79
C LEU A 498 -9.40 -24.82 12.48
N HIS A 499 -10.21 -23.82 12.83
CA HIS A 499 -11.59 -24.00 13.28
C HIS A 499 -12.56 -23.21 12.41
N ILE A 500 -13.59 -23.89 11.93
CA ILE A 500 -14.65 -23.31 11.11
C ILE A 500 -15.95 -23.50 11.89
N GLY A 501 -16.68 -22.41 12.13
CA GLY A 501 -17.98 -22.43 12.80
C GLY A 501 -19.13 -22.64 11.82
N ALA A 502 -20.29 -23.05 12.34
CA ALA A 502 -21.49 -23.35 11.55
C ALA A 502 -21.95 -22.21 10.61
N ASP A 503 -21.79 -20.95 11.05
CA ASP A 503 -22.21 -19.77 10.28
C ASP A 503 -21.08 -19.19 9.38
N ALA A 504 -19.98 -19.93 9.22
CA ALA A 504 -18.81 -19.50 8.47
C ALA A 504 -18.68 -20.19 7.11
N THR A 505 -18.00 -19.50 6.19
CA THR A 505 -17.53 -20.03 4.91
C THR A 505 -16.00 -20.00 4.87
N LEU A 506 -15.38 -21.15 4.63
CA LEU A 506 -14.00 -21.23 4.15
C LEU A 506 -14.03 -21.29 2.63
N LYS A 507 -13.44 -20.29 1.98
CA LYS A 507 -13.33 -20.23 0.52
C LYS A 507 -11.90 -20.53 0.10
N LEU A 508 -11.74 -21.50 -0.80
CA LEU A 508 -10.45 -21.95 -1.29
C LEU A 508 -10.33 -21.66 -2.79
N ASN A 509 -9.39 -20.81 -3.17
CA ASN A 509 -9.10 -20.55 -4.57
C ASN A 509 -8.07 -21.54 -5.14
N GLN A 510 -7.49 -22.38 -4.28
CA GLN A 510 -6.57 -23.46 -4.60
C GLN A 510 -6.47 -24.44 -3.41
N PRO A 511 -5.83 -25.61 -3.58
CA PRO A 511 -5.55 -26.51 -2.47
C PRO A 511 -4.75 -25.84 -1.35
N ILE A 512 -5.13 -26.08 -0.11
CA ILE A 512 -4.41 -25.60 1.07
C ILE A 512 -3.84 -26.75 1.90
N SER A 513 -2.74 -26.49 2.58
CA SER A 513 -2.14 -27.44 3.52
C SER A 513 -1.79 -26.75 4.83
N ILE A 514 -2.28 -27.28 5.93
CA ILE A 514 -1.94 -26.83 7.29
C ILE A 514 -1.24 -27.96 8.05
N THR A 515 -0.35 -27.61 8.98
CA THR A 515 0.32 -28.59 9.85
C THR A 515 -0.56 -28.97 11.05
N GLY A 516 -1.43 -28.06 11.49
CA GLY A 516 -2.39 -28.30 12.56
C GLY A 516 -3.56 -29.21 12.18
N SER A 517 -4.45 -29.42 13.14
CA SER A 517 -5.73 -30.10 12.92
C SER A 517 -6.80 -29.14 12.38
N ALA A 518 -7.76 -29.65 11.62
CA ALA A 518 -8.92 -28.90 11.14
C ALA A 518 -10.24 -29.40 11.78
N ALA A 519 -10.95 -28.52 12.46
CA ALA A 519 -12.32 -28.74 12.92
C ALA A 519 -13.29 -28.12 11.91
N LEU A 520 -14.10 -28.98 11.28
CA LEU A 520 -14.96 -28.65 10.15
C LEU A 520 -16.43 -28.58 10.58
N ASP A 521 -17.09 -27.54 10.12
CA ASP A 521 -18.52 -27.21 10.25
C ASP A 521 -18.86 -26.30 9.06
N GLY A 522 -20.05 -25.71 8.99
CA GLY A 522 -20.34 -24.61 8.06
C GLY A 522 -20.09 -24.94 6.59
N THR A 523 -19.68 -23.94 5.79
CA THR A 523 -19.56 -24.09 4.32
C THR A 523 -18.10 -24.13 3.85
N LEU A 524 -17.78 -25.10 3.00
CA LEU A 524 -16.62 -25.06 2.11
C LEU A 524 -17.04 -24.54 0.75
N GLN A 525 -16.37 -23.50 0.25
CA GLN A 525 -16.46 -23.09 -1.15
C GLN A 525 -15.12 -23.30 -1.85
N VAL A 526 -15.12 -23.91 -3.04
CA VAL A 526 -13.90 -24.18 -3.81
C VAL A 526 -14.04 -23.67 -5.23
N SER A 527 -13.10 -22.81 -5.64
CA SER A 527 -12.86 -22.47 -7.04
C SER A 527 -11.77 -23.41 -7.56
N LEU A 528 -12.10 -24.24 -8.55
CA LEU A 528 -11.14 -25.19 -9.11
C LEU A 528 -10.23 -24.54 -10.15
N PRO A 529 -8.95 -24.95 -10.25
CA PRO A 529 -8.13 -24.59 -11.39
C PRO A 529 -8.70 -25.20 -12.69
N ASP A 530 -8.44 -24.56 -13.83
CA ASP A 530 -8.98 -24.92 -15.16
C ASP A 530 -8.83 -26.40 -15.57
N ASN A 531 -7.85 -27.12 -14.98
CA ASN A 531 -7.54 -28.52 -15.28
C ASN A 531 -7.66 -29.44 -14.04
N ALA A 532 -8.50 -29.10 -13.06
CA ALA A 532 -8.71 -29.95 -11.89
C ALA A 532 -9.27 -31.33 -12.30
N ASP A 533 -8.53 -32.40 -11.97
CA ASP A 533 -9.01 -33.76 -12.14
C ASP A 533 -9.79 -34.21 -10.90
N LEU A 534 -11.10 -34.33 -11.06
CA LEU A 534 -12.00 -34.84 -10.03
C LEU A 534 -12.28 -36.35 -10.15
N SER A 535 -11.77 -37.00 -11.19
CA SER A 535 -12.01 -38.43 -11.43
C SER A 535 -11.17 -39.33 -10.50
N THR A 536 -10.01 -38.84 -10.08
CA THR A 536 -9.10 -39.50 -9.14
C THR A 536 -9.13 -38.89 -7.74
N GLY A 537 -9.88 -37.79 -7.57
CA GLY A 537 -10.02 -37.05 -6.32
C GLY A 537 -9.11 -35.82 -6.24
N PHE A 538 -9.71 -34.66 -6.00
CA PHE A 538 -9.03 -33.39 -5.78
C PHE A 538 -8.97 -33.09 -4.29
N VAL A 539 -7.76 -32.97 -3.74
CA VAL A 539 -7.56 -32.61 -2.32
C VAL A 539 -7.69 -31.10 -2.18
N ALA A 540 -8.79 -30.64 -1.59
CA ALA A 540 -9.03 -29.22 -1.36
C ALA A 540 -8.30 -28.71 -0.10
N LEU A 541 -8.34 -29.50 0.97
CA LEU A 541 -7.68 -29.21 2.25
C LEU A 541 -6.90 -30.44 2.71
N ASN A 542 -5.67 -30.24 3.16
CA ASN A 542 -4.89 -31.24 3.87
C ASN A 542 -4.47 -30.69 5.24
N ALA A 543 -4.77 -31.44 6.30
CA ALA A 543 -4.44 -31.12 7.69
C ALA A 543 -3.84 -32.36 8.37
N ALA A 544 -3.22 -32.21 9.55
CA ALA A 544 -2.73 -33.36 10.31
C ALA A 544 -3.86 -34.33 10.72
N SER A 545 -5.06 -33.79 10.96
CA SER A 545 -6.29 -34.54 11.19
C SER A 545 -7.49 -33.64 10.98
N THR A 546 -8.62 -34.22 10.54
CA THR A 546 -9.91 -33.55 10.47
C THR A 546 -10.86 -34.08 11.54
N SER A 547 -11.74 -33.21 12.06
CA SER A 547 -12.86 -33.59 12.91
C SER A 547 -14.12 -32.87 12.46
N GLY A 548 -15.25 -33.57 12.40
CA GLY A 548 -16.46 -33.03 11.80
C GLY A 548 -16.42 -33.11 10.27
N GLU A 549 -17.47 -32.57 9.65
CA GLU A 549 -17.67 -32.50 8.21
C GLU A 549 -18.25 -31.11 7.91
N PHE A 550 -18.05 -30.58 6.69
CA PHE A 550 -18.73 -29.37 6.27
C PHE A 550 -20.24 -29.64 6.14
N ASP A 551 -21.06 -28.72 6.64
CA ASP A 551 -22.52 -28.73 6.45
C ASP A 551 -22.90 -28.58 4.98
N ASN A 552 -22.08 -27.85 4.23
CA ASN A 552 -22.27 -27.64 2.80
C ASN A 552 -20.93 -27.53 2.06
N VAL A 553 -20.87 -28.08 0.85
CA VAL A 553 -19.71 -27.96 -0.04
C VAL A 553 -20.16 -27.45 -1.40
N ILE A 554 -19.63 -26.30 -1.78
CA ILE A 554 -19.92 -25.63 -3.04
C ILE A 554 -18.65 -25.68 -3.88
N VAL A 555 -18.76 -26.21 -5.10
CA VAL A 555 -17.69 -26.18 -6.09
C VAL A 555 -18.15 -25.33 -7.26
N ASP A 556 -17.46 -24.23 -7.52
CA ASP A 556 -17.91 -23.25 -8.51
C ASP A 556 -18.05 -23.90 -9.90
N GLY A 557 -19.26 -23.82 -10.46
CA GLY A 557 -19.57 -24.38 -11.78
C GLY A 557 -19.81 -25.90 -11.82
N ILE A 558 -19.89 -26.58 -10.66
CA ILE A 558 -20.12 -28.03 -10.57
C ILE A 558 -21.29 -28.33 -9.62
N ASP A 559 -22.36 -28.93 -10.17
CA ASP A 559 -23.58 -29.22 -9.40
C ASP A 559 -23.54 -30.54 -8.63
N ASN A 560 -22.73 -31.52 -9.07
CA ASN A 560 -22.67 -32.86 -8.46
C ASN A 560 -21.24 -33.20 -8.04
N ILE A 561 -20.94 -32.99 -6.76
CA ILE A 561 -19.67 -33.36 -6.13
C ILE A 561 -19.92 -34.34 -4.99
N SER A 562 -19.11 -35.39 -4.94
CA SER A 562 -18.98 -36.26 -3.78
C SER A 562 -17.79 -35.79 -2.94
N VAL A 563 -17.97 -35.72 -1.62
CA VAL A 563 -16.96 -35.27 -0.66
C VAL A 563 -16.62 -36.41 0.28
N SER A 564 -15.33 -36.62 0.54
CA SER A 564 -14.87 -37.59 1.53
C SER A 564 -13.77 -37.01 2.42
N TYR A 565 -13.70 -37.54 3.64
CA TYR A 565 -12.78 -37.08 4.68
C TYR A 565 -11.87 -38.23 5.08
N GLU A 566 -10.60 -38.18 4.66
CA GLU A 566 -9.66 -39.29 4.82
C GLU A 566 -8.29 -38.81 5.31
N ASN A 567 -7.80 -39.35 6.42
CA ASN A 567 -6.46 -39.07 6.96
C ASN A 567 -6.11 -37.56 7.05
N GLY A 568 -7.08 -36.72 7.42
CA GLY A 568 -6.90 -35.27 7.51
C GLY A 568 -7.08 -34.51 6.19
N SER A 569 -7.43 -35.20 5.10
CA SER A 569 -7.73 -34.59 3.81
C SER A 569 -9.23 -34.47 3.56
N VAL A 570 -9.63 -33.39 2.88
CA VAL A 570 -10.96 -33.19 2.28
C VAL A 570 -10.84 -33.41 0.78
N LEU A 571 -11.40 -34.51 0.29
CA LEU A 571 -11.29 -34.95 -1.10
C LEU A 571 -12.61 -34.72 -1.84
N LEU A 572 -12.52 -34.06 -3.00
CA LEU A 572 -13.62 -33.78 -3.90
C LEU A 572 -13.54 -34.70 -5.12
N THR A 573 -14.61 -35.42 -5.42
CA THR A 573 -14.70 -36.28 -6.61
C THR A 573 -15.96 -35.96 -7.39
N SER A 574 -15.86 -35.91 -8.72
CA SER A 574 -17.04 -35.82 -9.56
C SER A 574 -17.72 -37.18 -9.57
N ASP A 575 -19.04 -37.20 -9.39
CA ASP A 575 -19.80 -38.43 -9.66
C ASP A 575 -19.66 -38.77 -11.14
N THR A 576 -18.85 -39.79 -11.46
CA THR A 576 -18.96 -40.42 -12.77
C THR A 576 -20.34 -41.08 -12.83
N PRO A 577 -21.15 -40.85 -13.88
CA PRO A 577 -22.29 -41.71 -14.13
C PRO A 577 -21.73 -43.13 -14.21
N ASN A 578 -22.13 -43.96 -13.26
CA ASN A 578 -21.70 -45.34 -13.18
C ASN A 578 -22.40 -46.11 -14.31
N ASP A 579 -21.96 -45.92 -15.56
CA ASP A 579 -22.25 -46.80 -16.68
C ASP A 579 -21.42 -48.07 -16.46
N ASP A 580 -21.85 -48.88 -15.47
CA ASP A 580 -21.65 -50.32 -15.35
C ASP A 580 -21.95 -50.79 -13.92
N LYS A 581 -23.23 -50.97 -13.58
CA LYS A 581 -23.65 -52.13 -12.75
C LYS A 581 -24.99 -52.69 -13.21
N GLU A 582 -24.89 -53.89 -13.76
CA GLU A 582 -26.00 -54.84 -13.89
C GLU A 582 -26.86 -54.91 -12.63
N SER A 583 -28.17 -55.06 -12.89
CA SER A 583 -29.24 -55.57 -12.04
C SER A 583 -28.85 -56.29 -10.73
N GLY A 584 -29.25 -55.70 -9.60
CA GLY A 584 -29.22 -56.40 -8.31
C GLY A 584 -29.74 -55.60 -7.11
N SER A 585 -31.08 -55.52 -6.97
CA SER A 585 -31.86 -55.37 -5.73
C SER A 585 -31.15 -54.93 -4.43
N SER A 586 -31.46 -53.74 -3.90
CA SER A 586 -32.42 -53.59 -2.78
C SER A 586 -32.58 -52.13 -2.29
N THR A 587 -33.85 -51.75 -2.18
CA THR A 587 -34.51 -50.72 -1.36
C THR A 587 -33.69 -49.77 -0.45
N GLY A 588 -33.95 -48.47 -0.61
CA GLY A 588 -34.13 -47.56 0.55
C GLY A 588 -33.51 -46.17 0.43
N GLY A 589 -34.14 -45.23 -0.29
CA GLY A 589 -33.75 -43.83 -0.28
C GLY A 589 -34.84 -42.97 -0.94
N ILE A 590 -35.59 -42.22 -0.12
CA ILE A 590 -36.61 -41.28 -0.55
C ILE A 590 -35.88 -40.02 -1.04
N PHE A 591 -35.97 -39.71 -2.34
CA PHE A 591 -35.73 -38.37 -2.86
C PHE A 591 -36.88 -37.99 -3.79
N THR A 592 -37.53 -36.88 -3.45
CA THR A 592 -38.57 -36.23 -4.24
C THR A 592 -37.88 -35.40 -5.32
N ILE A 593 -37.96 -35.84 -6.58
CA ILE A 593 -37.58 -35.05 -7.75
C ILE A 593 -38.86 -34.45 -8.34
N LEU A 594 -38.95 -33.12 -8.37
CA LEU A 594 -39.88 -32.39 -9.22
C LEU A 594 -39.05 -31.77 -10.35
N ALA A 595 -38.97 -32.47 -11.47
CA ALA A 595 -38.40 -31.95 -12.70
C ALA A 595 -39.52 -31.45 -13.62
N SER A 596 -39.47 -30.16 -13.94
CA SER A 596 -40.24 -29.52 -15.00
C SER A 596 -39.51 -29.68 -16.34
N LEU A 597 -40.18 -30.27 -17.33
CA LEU A 597 -39.94 -30.23 -18.77
C LEU A 597 -41.32 -30.53 -19.40
N GLY A 598 -41.92 -29.82 -20.36
CA GLY A 598 -41.46 -28.89 -21.37
C GLY A 598 -42.17 -29.26 -22.68
N GLY A 599 -42.91 -28.34 -23.31
CA GLY A 599 -43.08 -28.34 -24.77
C GLY A 599 -44.48 -28.50 -25.42
N ILE A 600 -44.87 -27.41 -26.11
CA ILE A 600 -45.43 -27.33 -27.49
C ILE A 600 -46.97 -27.40 -27.71
N ALA A 601 -47.51 -26.21 -27.99
CA ALA A 601 -48.53 -25.79 -28.99
C ALA A 601 -49.66 -26.74 -29.46
N ALA A 602 -50.93 -26.31 -29.26
CA ALA A 602 -51.93 -26.07 -30.33
C ALA A 602 -53.34 -25.74 -29.78
N LEU A 603 -53.84 -24.55 -30.16
CA LEU A 603 -55.19 -24.23 -30.67
C LEU A 603 -56.47 -24.51 -29.82
N ILE A 604 -57.16 -23.39 -29.50
CA ILE A 604 -58.57 -23.08 -29.81
C ILE A 604 -59.66 -23.09 -28.69
N PHE A 605 -60.28 -21.91 -28.56
CA PHE A 605 -61.63 -21.50 -28.09
C PHE A 605 -62.01 -21.53 -26.59
N GLY A 606 -62.38 -20.33 -26.07
CA GLY A 606 -63.43 -20.21 -25.03
C GLY A 606 -63.44 -18.93 -24.16
N ALA A 607 -63.95 -17.81 -24.70
CA ALA A 607 -64.59 -16.62 -24.05
C ALA A 607 -63.82 -15.81 -22.97
N ILE A 608 -63.39 -14.56 -23.17
CA ILE A 608 -64.11 -13.27 -23.34
C ILE A 608 -65.26 -13.02 -22.35
N THR A 609 -65.01 -12.12 -21.39
CA THR A 609 -65.78 -10.92 -20.95
C THR A 609 -65.28 -10.61 -19.52
N GLN A 610 -64.97 -9.41 -19.03
CA GLN A 610 -65.45 -8.03 -19.21
C GLN A 610 -64.40 -7.21 -18.42
N PHE A 611 -63.61 -6.29 -18.98
CA PHE A 611 -63.83 -4.83 -19.02
C PHE A 611 -62.60 -4.21 -19.70
N GLY A 612 -62.81 -3.31 -20.66
CA GLY A 612 -61.79 -2.79 -21.58
C GLY A 612 -61.00 -1.58 -21.08
N LEU A 613 -59.80 -1.42 -21.66
CA LEU A 613 -58.98 -0.21 -21.59
C LEU A 613 -59.31 0.74 -22.77
N PRO A 614 -59.30 2.08 -22.57
CA PRO A 614 -59.70 3.05 -23.60
C PRO A 614 -58.62 3.38 -24.64
N PRO A 615 -59.02 3.97 -25.79
CA PRO A 615 -58.19 4.17 -26.97
C PRO A 615 -57.54 5.56 -27.01
N ALA A 616 -56.29 5.64 -26.59
CA ALA A 616 -55.36 6.71 -26.96
C ALA A 616 -53.94 6.16 -26.79
N ILE A 617 -52.97 6.64 -27.58
CA ILE A 617 -51.56 6.19 -27.57
C ILE A 617 -51.32 4.90 -28.38
N LYS A 618 -51.75 4.90 -29.66
CA LYS A 618 -51.24 3.94 -30.67
C LYS A 618 -50.82 4.59 -32.00
N GLU A 619 -50.55 5.89 -32.01
CA GLU A 619 -49.93 6.59 -33.14
C GLU A 619 -49.04 7.77 -32.70
N MET A 620 -47.92 7.49 -32.05
CA MET A 620 -46.74 8.36 -32.15
C MET A 620 -45.51 7.46 -32.17
N PHE A 621 -44.75 7.56 -33.26
CA PHE A 621 -43.46 6.88 -33.55
C PHE A 621 -43.54 5.49 -34.20
N ARG A 622 -43.92 5.50 -35.48
CA ARG A 622 -43.25 4.72 -36.54
C ARG A 622 -42.28 5.65 -37.29
N LEU A 623 -40.98 5.41 -37.15
CA LEU A 623 -39.96 5.35 -38.20
C LEU A 623 -38.72 4.67 -37.63
#